data_AF-A0A1N6B4Z5-F1
#
_entry.id   AF-A0A1N6B4Z5-F1
#
_cell.length_a   1.000
_cell.length_b   1.000
_cell.length_c   1.000
_cell.angle_alpha   90.00
_cell.angle_beta   90.00
_cell.angle_gamma   90.00
#
_symmetry.space_group_name_H-M   'P 1'
#
loop_
_entity.id
_entity.type
_entity.pdbx_description
1 polymer ?
#
loop_
_entity_poly.entity_id
_entity_poly.type
_entity_poly.pdbx_seq_one_letter_code
_entity_poly.pdbx_strand_id
1 'polypeptide(L)'
;MSVHLLLSAGRGPQECAWALAHLLRRLEGEATRQGLTVRRVRAVPGDRPGTYRSVLIQVSGAAAEAFTSSWTGTLCWQAPSPYRASAGRKNWYVIAQQPQLDTPPTAFAEADVDILACRTGGPGGQHRNKASTAVRATHRPSGIVVVVDDERQFSLNRRIALRLLRQRIERGDEAARRAVTTARWRVHDELVRGNPTRVEGPEPSGHDTPGQRSRQR
;
A
#
# COMPACT_ATOMS: atom_id res chain seq x y z
N MET A 1 17.06 -6.19 -0.57
CA MET A 1 15.73 -5.91 0.01
C MET A 1 15.01 -4.91 -0.89
N SER A 2 13.67 -4.96 -0.94
CA SER A 2 12.88 -4.00 -1.72
C SER A 2 11.74 -3.44 -0.91
N VAL A 3 11.51 -2.13 -1.03
CA VAL A 3 10.56 -1.36 -0.25
C VAL A 3 9.63 -0.59 -1.19
N HIS A 4 8.35 -0.47 -0.84
CA HIS A 4 7.38 0.28 -1.63
C HIS A 4 7.10 1.64 -1.00
N LEU A 5 6.93 2.67 -1.84
CA LEU A 5 6.56 4.02 -1.42
C LEU A 5 5.47 4.55 -2.36
N LEU A 6 4.39 5.07 -1.79
CA LEU A 6 3.30 5.71 -2.51
C LEU A 6 3.43 7.23 -2.37
N LEU A 7 3.61 7.92 -3.48
CA LEU A 7 3.49 9.37 -3.55
C LEU A 7 2.10 9.76 -4.03
N SER A 8 1.47 10.75 -3.40
CA SER A 8 0.12 11.21 -3.70
C SER A 8 0.03 12.74 -3.65
N ALA A 9 -0.55 13.34 -4.70
CA ALA A 9 -0.85 14.77 -4.76
C ALA A 9 -2.03 15.18 -3.85
N GLY A 10 -2.64 14.20 -3.16
CA GLY A 10 -3.85 14.37 -2.35
C GLY A 10 -5.01 14.95 -3.16
N ARG A 11 -5.96 15.60 -2.47
CA ARG A 11 -7.01 16.43 -3.10
C ARG A 11 -6.54 17.86 -3.39
N GLY A 12 -5.26 18.03 -3.74
CA GLY A 12 -4.70 19.30 -4.15
C GLY A 12 -5.13 19.73 -5.55
N PRO A 13 -4.86 21.00 -5.93
CA PRO A 13 -5.07 21.47 -7.30
C PRO A 13 -4.07 20.81 -8.26
N GLN A 14 -4.24 20.99 -9.57
CA GLN A 14 -3.40 20.36 -10.61
C GLN A 14 -1.89 20.64 -10.45
N GLU A 15 -1.51 21.74 -9.81
CA GLU A 15 -0.12 22.06 -9.47
C GLU A 15 0.52 21.05 -8.52
N CYS A 16 -0.24 20.40 -7.64
CA CYS A 16 0.26 19.31 -6.78
C CYS A 16 0.62 18.07 -7.60
N ALA A 17 -0.13 17.76 -8.67
CA ALA A 17 0.19 16.65 -9.57
C ALA A 17 1.47 16.92 -10.39
N TRP A 18 1.70 18.18 -10.74
CA TRP A 18 2.95 18.64 -11.35
C TRP A 18 4.13 18.58 -10.37
N ALA A 19 3.93 19.06 -9.14
CA ALA A 19 4.92 18.97 -8.07
C ALA A 19 5.34 17.53 -7.79
N LEU A 20 4.38 16.58 -7.76
CA LEU A 20 4.67 15.16 -7.61
C LEU A 20 5.62 14.66 -8.69
N ALA A 21 5.40 15.03 -9.94
CA ALA A 21 6.27 14.61 -11.04
C ALA A 21 7.71 15.12 -10.89
N HIS A 22 7.90 16.34 -10.37
CA HIS A 22 9.23 16.88 -10.06
C HIS A 22 9.90 16.18 -8.89
N LEU A 23 9.16 16.00 -7.79
CA LEU A 23 9.64 15.28 -6.61
C LEU A 23 10.02 13.84 -6.95
N LEU A 24 9.24 13.16 -7.80
CA LEU A 24 9.54 11.82 -8.27
C LEU A 24 10.86 11.77 -9.04
N ARG A 25 11.10 12.70 -9.97
CA ARG A 25 12.38 12.80 -10.70
C ARG A 25 13.56 13.05 -9.75
N ARG A 26 13.36 13.91 -8.74
CA ARG A 26 14.37 14.21 -7.73
C ARG A 26 14.73 12.96 -6.92
N LEU A 27 13.71 12.23 -6.47
CA LEU A 27 13.83 10.96 -5.76
C LEU A 27 14.58 9.92 -6.61
N GLU A 28 14.18 9.72 -7.87
CA GLU A 28 14.83 8.77 -8.78
C GLU A 28 16.32 9.08 -9.01
N GLY A 29 16.64 10.36 -9.20
CA GLY A 29 18.03 10.81 -9.36
C GLY A 29 18.85 10.60 -8.08
N GLU A 30 18.30 10.89 -6.92
CA GLU A 30 18.96 10.66 -5.63
C GLU A 30 19.17 9.17 -5.35
N ALA A 31 18.16 8.34 -5.61
CA ALA A 31 18.25 6.89 -5.47
C ALA A 31 19.37 6.33 -6.36
N THR A 32 19.44 6.77 -7.62
CA THR A 32 20.48 6.34 -8.57
C THR A 32 21.87 6.71 -8.06
N ARG A 33 22.07 7.92 -7.51
CA ARG A 33 23.35 8.34 -6.91
C ARG A 33 23.75 7.50 -5.70
N GLN A 34 22.77 6.94 -4.98
CA GLN A 34 23.00 6.03 -3.85
C GLN A 34 23.11 4.56 -4.26
N GLY A 35 23.15 4.25 -5.57
CA GLY A 35 23.22 2.88 -6.07
C GLY A 35 21.92 2.09 -5.86
N LEU A 36 20.80 2.76 -5.65
CA LEU A 36 19.48 2.15 -5.49
C LEU A 36 18.76 2.10 -6.84
N THR A 37 17.96 1.05 -7.04
CA THR A 37 17.11 0.91 -8.22
C THR A 37 15.67 1.30 -7.88
N VAL A 38 15.09 2.22 -8.65
CA VAL A 38 13.67 2.62 -8.52
C VAL A 38 12.88 2.11 -9.71
N ARG A 39 11.79 1.40 -9.44
CA ARG A 39 10.81 0.94 -10.44
C ARG A 39 9.45 1.55 -10.14
N ARG A 40 8.83 2.19 -11.13
CA ARG A 40 7.43 2.63 -11.03
C ARG A 40 6.52 1.41 -11.21
N VAL A 41 5.82 1.02 -10.14
CA VAL A 41 4.92 -0.13 -10.14
C VAL A 41 3.56 0.23 -10.72
N ARG A 42 3.04 1.41 -10.36
CA ARG A 42 1.77 1.93 -10.84
C ARG A 42 1.80 3.44 -10.83
N ALA A 43 1.29 4.08 -11.87
CA ALA A 43 1.11 5.53 -11.93
C ALA A 43 -0.34 5.84 -12.28
N VAL A 44 -0.91 6.84 -11.61
CA VAL A 44 -2.21 7.43 -11.96
C VAL A 44 -1.91 8.78 -12.59
N PRO A 45 -2.20 8.98 -13.89
CA PRO A 45 -1.92 10.25 -14.56
C PRO A 45 -2.73 11.39 -13.93
N GLY A 46 -2.15 12.59 -13.94
CA GLY A 46 -2.87 13.82 -13.65
C GLY A 46 -3.54 14.41 -14.89
N ASP A 47 -4.26 15.51 -14.69
CA ASP A 47 -5.07 16.16 -15.73
C ASP A 47 -4.22 16.74 -16.88
N ARG A 48 -2.91 16.91 -16.66
CA ARG A 48 -1.96 17.40 -17.66
C ARG A 48 -0.92 16.34 -18.03
N PRO A 49 -0.43 16.34 -19.28
CA PRO A 49 0.63 15.44 -19.70
C PRO A 49 1.87 15.53 -18.80
N GLY A 50 2.45 14.38 -18.45
CA GLY A 50 3.64 14.29 -17.61
C GLY A 50 3.42 14.60 -16.12
N THR A 51 2.16 14.76 -15.68
CA THR A 51 1.80 14.93 -14.27
C THR A 51 1.15 13.66 -13.70
N TYR A 52 1.11 13.54 -12.37
CA TYR A 52 0.60 12.34 -11.72
C TYR A 52 -0.26 12.69 -10.50
N ARG A 53 -1.42 12.04 -10.35
CA ARG A 53 -2.22 12.10 -9.11
C ARG A 53 -1.58 11.26 -8.02
N SER A 54 -1.06 10.08 -8.37
CA SER A 54 -0.27 9.25 -7.48
C SER A 54 0.67 8.32 -8.25
N VAL A 55 1.77 7.93 -7.61
CA VAL A 55 2.72 6.95 -8.13
C VAL A 55 3.15 6.01 -7.01
N LEU A 56 3.01 4.72 -7.24
CA LEU A 56 3.59 3.67 -6.42
C LEU A 56 4.93 3.27 -7.03
N ILE A 57 5.99 3.41 -6.26
CA ILE A 57 7.33 2.97 -6.63
C ILE A 57 7.79 1.81 -5.74
N GLN A 58 8.70 1.01 -6.29
CA GLN A 58 9.47 0.00 -5.58
C GLN A 58 10.94 0.42 -5.63
N VAL A 59 11.56 0.57 -4.48
CA VAL A 59 12.98 0.89 -4.31
C VAL A 59 13.70 -0.38 -3.88
N SER A 60 14.78 -0.74 -4.57
CA SER A 60 15.57 -1.94 -4.28
C SER A 60 17.03 -1.58 -4.06
N GLY A 61 17.66 -2.24 -3.09
CA GLY A 61 19.06 -2.03 -2.72
C GLY A 61 19.30 -2.27 -1.24
N ALA A 62 20.56 -2.15 -0.79
CA ALA A 62 20.92 -2.34 0.61
C ALA A 62 20.35 -1.22 1.51
N ALA A 63 20.40 0.03 1.03
CA ALA A 63 19.92 1.20 1.77
C ALA A 63 18.44 1.58 1.46
N ALA A 64 17.66 0.67 0.87
CA ALA A 64 16.31 0.99 0.39
C ALA A 64 15.36 1.47 1.51
N GLU A 65 15.41 0.85 2.69
CA GLU A 65 14.59 1.26 3.84
C GLU A 65 14.91 2.68 4.29
N ALA A 66 16.18 2.94 4.67
CA ALA A 66 16.63 4.26 5.11
C ALA A 66 16.32 5.35 4.06
N PHE A 67 16.50 5.05 2.78
CA PHE A 67 16.15 5.95 1.69
C PHE A 67 14.65 6.25 1.63
N THR A 68 13.79 5.22 1.67
CA THR A 68 12.33 5.45 1.66
C THR A 68 11.84 6.19 2.91
N SER A 69 12.45 5.93 4.08
CA SER A 69 12.13 6.64 5.32
C SER A 69 12.45 8.13 5.23
N SER A 70 13.56 8.52 4.59
CA SER A 70 13.91 9.95 4.40
C SER A 70 12.97 10.70 3.46
N TRP A 71 12.25 9.97 2.60
CA TRP A 71 11.23 10.50 1.70
C TRP A 71 9.80 10.33 2.23
N THR A 72 9.61 9.78 3.43
CA THR A 72 8.28 9.58 4.02
C THR A 72 7.79 10.85 4.73
N GLY A 73 6.50 11.14 4.60
CA GLY A 73 5.83 12.29 5.18
C GLY A 73 5.31 13.30 4.15
N THR A 74 5.06 14.53 4.58
CA THR A 74 4.63 15.62 3.70
C THR A 74 5.84 16.24 3.00
N LEU A 75 5.87 16.16 1.68
CA LEU A 75 6.87 16.78 0.81
C LEU A 75 6.34 18.09 0.25
N CYS A 76 7.22 19.07 0.06
CA CYS A 76 6.89 20.34 -0.58
C CYS A 76 7.80 20.58 -1.79
N TRP A 77 7.20 20.78 -2.95
CA TRP A 77 7.89 21.37 -4.10
C TRP A 77 7.69 22.88 -4.08
N GLN A 78 8.78 23.63 -3.99
CA GLN A 78 8.76 25.09 -3.92
C GLN A 78 9.19 25.70 -5.25
N ALA A 79 8.21 26.10 -6.07
CA ALA A 79 8.43 26.77 -7.35
C ALA A 79 7.18 27.52 -7.82
N PRO A 80 7.31 28.64 -8.56
CA PRO A 80 6.18 29.20 -9.27
C PRO A 80 5.62 28.16 -10.25
N SER A 81 4.30 27.98 -10.22
CA SER A 81 3.65 27.01 -11.11
C SER A 81 3.50 27.58 -12.52
N PRO A 82 3.77 26.78 -13.57
CA PRO A 82 3.50 27.18 -14.95
C PRO A 82 1.99 27.27 -15.26
N TYR A 83 1.12 26.88 -14.33
CA TYR A 83 -0.33 26.86 -14.53
C TYR A 83 -1.03 28.10 -14.01
N ARG A 84 -0.30 28.99 -13.31
CA ARG A 84 -0.85 30.21 -12.75
C ARG A 84 -0.27 31.43 -13.43
N ALA A 85 -1.13 32.38 -13.78
CA ALA A 85 -0.71 33.69 -14.29
C ALA A 85 -0.04 34.56 -13.21
N SER A 86 -0.47 34.42 -11.94
CA SER A 86 0.11 35.16 -10.81
C SER A 86 1.17 34.34 -10.09
N ALA A 87 2.32 34.97 -9.82
CA ALA A 87 3.51 34.36 -9.21
C ALA A 87 3.45 34.23 -7.67
N GLY A 88 2.31 34.50 -7.03
CA GLY A 88 2.22 34.58 -5.57
C GLY A 88 2.42 33.25 -4.84
N ARG A 89 1.82 32.15 -5.32
CA ARG A 89 1.91 30.84 -4.66
C ARG A 89 3.04 30.00 -5.23
N LYS A 90 3.93 29.54 -4.36
CA LYS A 90 5.08 28.70 -4.74
C LYS A 90 5.14 27.35 -4.04
N ASN A 91 4.33 27.10 -3.01
CA ASN A 91 4.39 25.87 -2.21
C ASN A 91 3.31 24.86 -2.66
N TRP A 92 3.76 23.69 -3.08
CA TRP A 92 2.94 22.59 -3.58
C TRP A 92 3.24 21.31 -2.81
N TYR A 93 2.24 20.78 -2.11
CA TYR A 93 2.43 19.68 -1.18
C TYR A 93 2.02 18.33 -1.80
N VAL A 94 2.77 17.30 -1.44
CA VAL A 94 2.59 15.88 -1.81
C VAL A 94 2.80 15.06 -0.56
N ILE A 95 2.06 13.96 -0.38
CA ILE A 95 2.32 13.02 0.71
C ILE A 95 3.02 11.79 0.16
N ALA A 96 4.01 11.29 0.89
CA ALA A 96 4.72 10.07 0.57
C ALA A 96 4.68 9.13 1.78
N GLN A 97 4.16 7.91 1.59
CA GLN A 97 4.00 6.94 2.67
C GLN A 97 4.20 5.53 2.16
N GLN A 98 4.66 4.66 3.04
CA GLN A 98 4.72 3.22 2.77
C GLN A 98 3.29 2.67 2.73
N PRO A 99 2.81 2.14 1.59
CA PRO A 99 1.47 1.60 1.52
C PRO A 99 1.43 0.18 2.10
N GLN A 100 0.26 -0.24 2.58
CA GLN A 100 -0.02 -1.66 2.71
C GLN A 100 -0.04 -2.30 1.32
N LEU A 101 0.62 -3.44 1.19
CA LEU A 101 0.69 -4.19 -0.07
C LEU A 101 -0.36 -5.29 -0.08
N ASP A 102 -0.77 -5.69 -1.29
CA ASP A 102 -1.66 -6.81 -1.47
C ASP A 102 -1.03 -8.08 -0.91
N THR A 103 -1.75 -8.76 -0.04
CA THR A 103 -1.36 -10.10 0.43
C THR A 103 -1.82 -11.12 -0.62
N PRO A 104 -0.96 -12.08 -1.01
CA PRO A 104 -1.40 -13.13 -1.92
C PRO A 104 -2.57 -13.91 -1.32
N PRO A 105 -3.51 -14.40 -2.15
CA PRO A 105 -4.57 -15.27 -1.66
C PRO A 105 -3.99 -16.45 -0.89
N THR A 106 -4.67 -16.79 0.20
CA THR A 106 -4.36 -17.97 0.99
C THR A 106 -4.64 -19.19 0.13
N ALA A 107 -3.60 -19.98 -0.17
CA ALA A 107 -3.77 -21.23 -0.89
C ALA A 107 -4.65 -22.20 -0.09
N PHE A 108 -5.52 -22.93 -0.77
CA PHE A 108 -6.37 -23.95 -0.15
C PHE A 108 -6.12 -25.31 -0.79
N ALA A 109 -5.60 -26.24 -0.01
CA ALA A 109 -5.53 -27.65 -0.35
C ALA A 109 -6.23 -28.48 0.74
N GLU A 110 -6.98 -29.52 0.34
CA GLU A 110 -7.62 -30.39 1.33
C GLU A 110 -6.60 -31.12 2.23
N ALA A 111 -5.39 -31.36 1.72
CA ALA A 111 -4.28 -31.93 2.49
C ALA A 111 -3.88 -31.05 3.68
N ASP A 112 -4.18 -29.75 3.62
CA ASP A 112 -3.90 -28.75 4.67
C ASP A 112 -5.01 -28.61 5.72
N VAL A 113 -6.04 -29.46 5.64
CA VAL A 113 -7.18 -29.43 6.53
C VAL A 113 -7.16 -30.61 7.50
N ASP A 114 -7.07 -30.31 8.79
CA ASP A 114 -7.26 -31.30 9.85
C ASP A 114 -8.75 -31.49 10.10
N ILE A 115 -9.21 -32.74 9.98
CA ILE A 115 -10.62 -33.10 10.07
C ILE A 115 -10.79 -34.00 11.29
N LEU A 116 -11.52 -33.51 12.29
CA LEU A 116 -11.79 -34.23 13.52
C LEU A 116 -13.28 -34.47 13.66
N ALA A 117 -13.66 -35.70 14.00
CA ALA A 117 -15.01 -35.99 14.45
C ALA A 117 -15.23 -35.35 15.83
N CYS A 118 -16.32 -34.63 15.99
CA CYS A 118 -16.70 -34.03 17.26
C CYS A 118 -18.14 -34.36 17.62
N ARG A 119 -18.52 -34.01 18.85
CA ARG A 119 -19.90 -34.10 19.34
C ARG A 119 -20.40 -32.68 19.53
N THR A 120 -21.54 -32.34 18.93
CA THR A 120 -22.19 -31.06 19.19
C THR A 120 -23.19 -31.22 20.33
N GLY A 121 -23.03 -30.40 21.37
CA GLY A 121 -23.98 -30.32 22.48
C GLY A 121 -25.07 -29.32 22.12
N GLY A 122 -26.28 -29.80 21.83
CA GLY A 122 -27.44 -28.96 21.56
C GLY A 122 -28.74 -29.68 21.90
N PRO A 123 -29.88 -28.98 22.00
CA PRO A 123 -31.18 -29.54 22.45
C PRO A 123 -31.84 -30.54 21.47
N GLY A 124 -31.07 -31.22 20.61
CA GLY A 124 -31.57 -32.28 19.75
C GLY A 124 -31.58 -33.64 20.46
N GLY A 125 -32.59 -34.45 20.14
CA GLY A 125 -32.89 -35.73 20.81
C GLY A 125 -31.76 -36.77 20.79
N GLN A 126 -32.02 -37.90 21.47
CA GLN A 126 -31.03 -38.94 21.84
C GLN A 126 -30.14 -39.45 20.69
N HIS A 127 -30.62 -39.40 19.43
CA HIS A 127 -29.85 -39.82 18.26
C HIS A 127 -28.72 -38.84 17.88
N ARG A 128 -28.92 -37.53 18.08
CA ARG A 128 -27.91 -36.47 17.81
C ARG A 128 -26.74 -36.54 18.80
N ASN A 129 -26.99 -37.00 20.02
CA ASN A 129 -26.00 -37.02 21.10
C ASN A 129 -25.15 -38.31 21.13
N LYS A 130 -25.57 -39.38 20.44
CA LYS A 130 -24.88 -40.69 20.43
C LYS A 130 -23.93 -40.90 19.25
N ALA A 131 -24.19 -40.31 18.08
CA ALA A 131 -23.35 -40.48 16.89
C ALA A 131 -22.40 -39.28 16.72
N SER A 132 -21.08 -39.54 16.57
CA SER A 132 -20.07 -38.49 16.35
C SER A 132 -20.02 -38.06 14.88
N THR A 133 -21.15 -37.60 14.35
CA THR A 133 -21.30 -37.23 12.93
C THR A 133 -20.85 -35.80 12.65
N ALA A 134 -20.70 -34.96 13.67
CA ALA A 134 -20.23 -33.60 13.51
C ALA A 134 -18.74 -33.56 13.14
N VAL A 135 -18.37 -32.58 12.33
CA VAL A 135 -17.02 -32.41 11.81
C VAL A 135 -16.48 -31.06 12.23
N ARG A 136 -15.30 -31.06 12.85
CA ARG A 136 -14.44 -29.88 13.01
C ARG A 136 -13.35 -29.93 11.96
N ALA A 137 -13.35 -28.96 11.05
CA ALA A 137 -12.33 -28.79 10.02
C ALA A 137 -11.45 -27.57 10.36
N THR A 138 -10.13 -27.76 10.42
CA THR A 138 -9.15 -26.71 10.72
C THR A 138 -8.17 -26.57 9.58
N HIS A 139 -8.09 -25.39 8.96
CA HIS A 139 -7.06 -25.12 7.96
C HIS A 139 -5.76 -24.74 8.66
N ARG A 140 -4.74 -25.62 8.62
CA ARG A 140 -3.49 -25.41 9.38
C ARG A 140 -2.80 -24.09 9.04
N PRO A 141 -2.64 -23.68 7.77
CA PRO A 141 -1.93 -22.45 7.42
C PRO A 141 -2.61 -21.17 7.90
N SER A 142 -3.95 -21.11 7.86
CA SER A 142 -4.69 -19.90 8.26
C SER A 142 -5.22 -19.93 9.69
N GLY A 143 -5.21 -21.09 10.36
CA GLY A 143 -5.80 -21.30 11.67
C GLY A 143 -7.34 -21.22 11.71
N ILE A 144 -8.00 -21.07 10.56
CA ILE A 144 -9.46 -20.97 10.49
C ILE A 144 -10.08 -22.32 10.82
N VAL A 145 -11.08 -22.30 11.70
CA VAL A 145 -11.82 -23.49 12.13
C VAL A 145 -13.30 -23.34 11.74
N VAL A 146 -13.89 -24.41 11.22
CA VAL A 146 -15.33 -24.54 10.99
C VAL A 146 -15.83 -25.83 11.65
N VAL A 147 -17.01 -25.76 12.27
CA VAL A 147 -17.71 -26.93 12.81
C VAL A 147 -19.05 -27.08 12.10
N VAL A 148 -19.37 -28.30 11.65
CA VAL A 148 -20.61 -28.63 10.93
C VAL A 148 -21.26 -29.86 11.53
N ASP A 149 -22.55 -29.76 11.84
CA ASP A 149 -23.38 -30.86 12.34
C ASP A 149 -24.75 -30.96 11.64
N ASP A 150 -24.88 -30.39 10.44
CA ASP A 150 -26.13 -30.29 9.67
C ASP A 150 -26.71 -31.68 9.30
N GLU A 151 -25.84 -32.62 8.93
CA GLU A 151 -26.23 -33.90 8.34
C GLU A 151 -26.02 -35.07 9.30
N ARG A 152 -26.78 -36.15 9.06
CA ARG A 152 -26.67 -37.40 9.84
C ARG A 152 -25.46 -38.24 9.45
N GLN A 153 -24.77 -37.91 8.36
CA GLN A 153 -23.59 -38.66 7.89
C GLN A 153 -22.33 -37.81 8.00
N PHE A 154 -21.28 -38.39 8.59
CA PHE A 154 -19.97 -37.73 8.73
C PHE A 154 -19.37 -37.29 7.38
N SER A 155 -19.49 -38.11 6.34
CA SER A 155 -18.97 -37.79 5.00
C SER A 155 -19.67 -36.59 4.35
N LEU A 156 -20.97 -36.42 4.60
CA LEU A 156 -21.73 -35.23 4.18
C LEU A 156 -21.24 -33.99 4.94
N ASN A 157 -21.16 -34.07 6.28
CA ASN A 157 -20.64 -32.99 7.10
C ASN A 157 -19.20 -32.62 6.75
N ARG A 158 -18.35 -33.59 6.37
CA ARG A 158 -16.98 -33.36 5.90
C ARG A 158 -16.97 -32.51 4.64
N ARG A 159 -17.79 -32.86 3.64
CA ARG A 159 -17.91 -32.09 2.38
C ARG A 159 -18.42 -30.67 2.64
N ILE A 160 -19.41 -30.53 3.51
CA ILE A 160 -19.96 -29.22 3.88
C ILE A 160 -18.89 -28.39 4.60
N ALA A 161 -18.18 -28.97 5.57
CA ALA A 161 -17.12 -28.31 6.33
C ALA A 161 -15.99 -27.80 5.42
N LEU A 162 -15.51 -28.63 4.49
CA LEU A 162 -14.49 -28.22 3.52
C LEU A 162 -14.95 -27.06 2.62
N ARG A 163 -16.19 -27.11 2.14
CA ARG A 163 -16.79 -26.04 1.33
C ARG A 163 -16.89 -24.73 2.13
N LEU A 164 -17.40 -24.79 3.36
CA LEU A 164 -17.54 -23.62 4.22
C LEU A 164 -16.18 -23.04 4.63
N LEU A 165 -15.20 -23.91 4.90
CA LEU A 165 -13.84 -23.51 5.24
C LEU A 165 -13.17 -22.75 4.07
N ARG A 166 -13.29 -23.28 2.84
CA ARG A 166 -12.83 -22.59 1.63
C ARG A 166 -13.50 -21.23 1.47
N GLN A 167 -14.83 -21.17 1.57
CA GLN A 167 -15.58 -19.91 1.46
C GLN A 167 -15.17 -18.89 2.54
N ARG A 168 -14.87 -19.34 3.76
CA ARG A 168 -14.42 -18.47 4.86
C ARG A 168 -13.05 -17.86 4.54
N ILE A 169 -12.13 -18.67 4.00
CA ILE A 169 -10.79 -18.22 3.58
C ILE A 169 -10.91 -17.20 2.44
N GLU A 170 -11.65 -17.53 1.38
CA GLU A 170 -11.85 -16.63 0.24
C GLU A 170 -12.47 -15.29 0.65
N ARG A 171 -13.47 -15.31 1.54
CA ARG A 171 -14.07 -14.07 2.09
C ARG A 171 -13.08 -13.26 2.92
N GLY A 172 -12.23 -13.92 3.70
CA GLY A 172 -11.17 -13.28 4.47
C GLY A 172 -10.15 -12.58 3.56
N ASP A 173 -9.67 -13.28 2.54
CA ASP A 173 -8.74 -12.74 1.54
C ASP A 173 -9.36 -11.55 0.80
N GLU A 174 -10.63 -11.65 0.40
CA GLU A 174 -11.33 -10.56 -0.27
C GLU A 174 -11.47 -9.34 0.65
N ALA A 175 -11.84 -9.54 1.91
CA ALA A 175 -11.91 -8.46 2.90
C ALA A 175 -10.54 -7.79 3.10
N ALA A 176 -9.46 -8.57 3.16
CA ALA A 176 -8.10 -8.04 3.26
C ALA A 176 -7.71 -7.19 2.04
N ARG A 177 -8.01 -7.64 0.81
CA ARG A 177 -7.76 -6.86 -0.42
C ARG A 177 -8.56 -5.56 -0.45
N ARG A 178 -9.83 -5.60 -0.05
CA ARG A 178 -10.67 -4.40 0.05
C ARG A 178 -10.09 -3.42 1.06
N ALA A 179 -9.64 -3.89 2.23
CA ALA A 179 -9.01 -3.07 3.25
C ALA A 179 -7.74 -2.36 2.74
N VAL A 180 -6.84 -3.10 2.05
CA VAL A 180 -5.64 -2.53 1.41
C VAL A 180 -6.02 -1.45 0.40
N THR A 181 -7.01 -1.72 -0.44
CA THR A 181 -7.50 -0.74 -1.42
C THR A 181 -8.03 0.52 -0.74
N THR A 182 -8.90 0.36 0.27
CA THR A 182 -9.44 1.48 1.05
C THR A 182 -8.34 2.28 1.76
N ALA A 183 -7.36 1.61 2.38
CA ALA A 183 -6.24 2.26 3.04
C ALA A 183 -5.43 3.11 2.05
N ARG A 184 -5.19 2.59 0.83
CA ARG A 184 -4.53 3.34 -0.23
C ARG A 184 -5.31 4.58 -0.65
N TRP A 185 -6.64 4.53 -0.66
CA TRP A 185 -7.47 5.70 -0.94
C TRP A 185 -7.37 6.76 0.17
N ARG A 186 -7.31 6.34 1.45
CA ARG A 186 -7.18 7.24 2.60
C ARG A 186 -5.91 8.09 2.58
N VAL A 187 -4.81 7.56 2.02
CA VAL A 187 -3.57 8.34 1.83
C VAL A 187 -3.82 9.63 1.03
N HIS A 188 -4.80 9.67 0.13
CA HIS A 188 -5.16 10.91 -0.59
C HIS A 188 -5.79 11.97 0.32
N ASP A 189 -6.41 11.57 1.43
CA ASP A 189 -7.14 12.40 2.37
C ASP A 189 -6.26 12.85 3.57
N GLU A 190 -5.17 12.15 3.84
CA GLU A 190 -4.29 12.37 4.99
C GLU A 190 -3.23 13.49 4.79
N LEU A 191 -3.20 14.13 3.63
CA LEU A 191 -2.21 15.18 3.35
C LEU A 191 -2.44 16.42 4.25
N VAL A 192 -1.63 16.55 5.30
CA VAL A 192 -1.52 17.76 6.12
C VAL A 192 -0.60 18.78 5.44
N ARG A 193 -1.06 20.03 5.33
CA ARG A 193 -0.33 21.13 4.68
C ARG A 193 0.26 22.06 5.73
N GLY A 194 1.50 22.51 5.51
CA GLY A 194 2.26 23.31 6.47
C GLY A 194 3.10 22.39 7.37
N ASN A 195 4.41 22.67 7.45
CA ASN A 195 5.45 21.82 8.05
C ASN A 195 5.80 20.55 7.24
N PRO A 196 6.35 20.69 6.02
CA PRO A 196 6.81 19.54 5.25
C PRO A 196 8.05 18.89 5.89
N THR A 197 8.12 17.56 5.86
CA THR A 197 9.31 16.79 6.26
C THR A 197 10.46 17.02 5.31
N ARG A 198 10.18 17.39 4.06
CA ARG A 198 11.19 17.71 3.05
C ARG A 198 10.72 18.80 2.09
N VAL A 199 11.62 19.72 1.77
CA VAL A 199 11.39 20.80 0.79
C VAL A 199 12.39 20.63 -0.35
N GLU A 200 11.88 20.60 -1.58
CA GLU A 200 12.67 20.53 -2.80
C GLU A 200 12.24 21.64 -3.76
N GLY A 201 13.14 22.01 -4.67
CA GLY A 201 12.86 22.98 -5.72
C GLY A 201 13.76 22.75 -6.94
N PRO A 202 13.61 23.58 -7.98
CA PRO A 202 14.53 23.58 -9.11
C PRO A 202 15.96 23.82 -8.62
N GLU A 203 16.94 23.18 -9.25
CA GLU A 203 18.33 23.51 -8.93
C GLU A 203 18.60 24.98 -9.29
N PRO A 204 19.31 25.72 -8.43
CA PRO A 204 19.75 27.05 -8.80
C PRO A 204 20.66 26.91 -10.03
N SER A 205 20.25 27.52 -11.13
CA SER A 205 21.06 27.62 -12.33
C SER A 205 22.38 28.33 -11.98
N GLY A 206 23.45 27.55 -11.83
CA GLY A 206 24.78 28.06 -11.54
C GLY A 206 25.36 28.79 -12.74
N HIS A 207 25.20 30.11 -12.76
CA HIS A 207 26.13 31.07 -13.38
C HIS A 207 25.98 32.41 -12.66
N ASP A 208 26.62 32.52 -11.51
CA ASP A 208 27.09 33.80 -10.98
C ASP A 208 28.52 33.55 -10.49
N THR A 209 29.48 33.74 -11.39
CA THR A 209 30.90 33.83 -11.03
C THR A 209 31.05 35.04 -10.12
N PRO A 210 31.53 34.92 -8.87
CA PRO A 210 31.80 36.08 -8.05
C PRO A 210 32.90 36.91 -8.71
N GLY A 211 32.55 38.10 -9.18
CA GLY A 211 33.48 39.05 -9.77
C GLY A 211 34.67 39.29 -8.86
N GLN A 212 35.86 39.18 -9.45
CA GLN A 212 37.11 39.67 -8.87
C GLN A 212 36.89 41.11 -8.39
N ARG A 213 36.85 41.31 -7.07
CA ARG A 213 37.06 42.62 -6.48
C ARG A 213 38.52 43.00 -6.68
N SER A 214 38.82 43.68 -7.78
CA SER A 214 40.05 44.43 -7.96
C SER A 214 40.08 45.55 -6.93
N ARG A 215 40.84 45.35 -5.86
CA ARG A 215 41.36 46.44 -5.02
C ARG A 215 42.40 47.19 -5.85
N GLN A 216 42.07 48.38 -6.32
CA GLN A 216 43.07 49.39 -6.68
C GLN A 216 43.32 50.24 -5.43
N ARG A 217 44.60 50.29 -5.02
CA ARG A 217 45.20 51.36 -4.24
C ARG A 217 45.86 52.32 -5.23
#